data_AF-A0A2A9CE81-F1
#
_entry.id   AF-A0A2A9CE81-F1
#
_cell.length_a   1.000
_cell.length_b   1.000
_cell.length_c   1.000
_cell.angle_alpha   90.00
_cell.angle_beta   90.00
_cell.angle_gamma   90.00
#
_symmetry.space_group_name_H-M   'P 1'
#
loop_
_entity.id
_entity.type
_entity.pdbx_description
1 polymer ?
#
loop_
_entity_poly.entity_id
_entity_poly.type
_entity_poly.pdbx_seq_one_letter_code
_entity_poly.pdbx_strand_id
1 'polypeptide(L)'
;MQLDNVISAVEHIKSEMPLKICACLGILSEEQKERLKQAGVDRYNHNVNTSIGYHEKVTSTHTYGHRVKTVENVKRSGLSPMSYTSSTVSPMPIMQPEPIIR
;
A
#
# COMPACT_ATOMS: atom_id res chain seq x y z
N MET A 1 10.35 -10.05 13.15
CA MET A 1 11.12 -11.13 12.49
C MET A 1 11.01 -11.14 10.96
N GLN A 2 9.82 -11.05 10.33
CA GLN A 2 9.75 -10.93 8.85
C GLN A 2 10.02 -9.52 8.32
N LEU A 3 9.46 -8.48 8.94
CA LEU A 3 9.64 -7.10 8.47
C LEU A 3 11.07 -6.58 8.67
N ASP A 4 11.73 -6.98 9.75
CA ASP A 4 13.10 -6.55 10.07
C ASP A 4 14.09 -6.97 8.98
N ASN A 5 13.94 -8.19 8.45
CA ASN A 5 14.77 -8.68 7.35
C ASN A 5 14.55 -7.85 6.07
N VAL A 6 13.31 -7.45 5.79
CA VAL A 6 13.01 -6.59 4.64
C VAL A 6 13.63 -5.21 4.84
N ILE A 7 13.50 -4.62 6.03
CA ILE A 7 14.10 -3.32 6.36
C ILE A 7 15.62 -3.37 6.16
N SER A 8 16.28 -4.37 6.73
CA SER A 8 17.73 -4.54 6.59
C SER A 8 18.16 -4.67 5.13
N ALA A 9 17.40 -5.43 4.32
CA ALA A 9 17.68 -5.56 2.90
C ALA A 9 17.51 -4.23 2.15
N VAL A 10 16.46 -3.46 2.46
CA VAL A 10 16.21 -2.14 1.85
C VAL A 10 17.37 -1.20 2.19
N GLU A 11 17.77 -1.10 3.46
CA GLU A 11 18.88 -0.24 3.90
C GLU A 11 20.19 -0.60 3.20
N HIS A 12 20.50 -1.90 3.13
CA HIS A 12 21.69 -2.40 2.44
C HIS A 12 21.68 -2.02 0.96
N ILE A 13 20.59 -2.31 0.23
CA ILE A 13 20.44 -1.96 -1.19
C ILE A 13 20.60 -0.45 -1.42
N LYS A 14 20.01 0.40 -0.57
CA LYS A 14 20.10 1.86 -0.69
C LYS A 14 21.51 2.39 -0.40
N SER A 15 22.28 1.69 0.43
CA SER A 15 23.67 2.04 0.73
C SER A 15 24.63 1.75 -0.43
N GLU A 16 24.34 0.70 -1.22
CA GLU A 16 25.23 0.25 -2.31
C GLU A 16 24.83 0.77 -3.69
N MET A 17 23.54 1.04 -3.90
CA MET A 17 23.02 1.38 -5.22
C MET A 17 22.02 2.54 -5.18
N PRO A 18 22.05 3.46 -6.17
CA PRO A 18 21.11 4.57 -6.27
C PRO A 18 19.75 4.13 -6.86
N LEU A 19 19.18 3.03 -6.37
CA LEU A 19 17.92 2.48 -6.88
C LEU A 19 16.70 3.03 -6.13
N LYS A 20 15.58 3.04 -6.85
CA LYS A 20 14.24 3.21 -6.28
C LYS A 20 13.69 1.85 -5.87
N ILE A 21 13.19 1.74 -4.64
CA ILE A 21 12.68 0.47 -4.10
C ILE A 21 11.15 0.49 -4.03
N CYS A 22 10.54 -0.58 -4.53
CA CYS A 22 9.12 -0.85 -4.38
C CYS A 22 8.91 -2.08 -3.49
N ALA A 23 8.14 -1.94 -2.41
CA ALA A 23 7.75 -3.06 -1.55
C ALA A 23 6.32 -3.53 -1.86
N CYS A 24 6.05 -4.83 -1.63
CA CYS A 24 4.75 -5.46 -1.79
C CYS A 24 4.57 -6.51 -0.69
N LEU A 25 4.01 -6.13 0.46
CA LEU A 25 3.97 -6.96 1.68
C LEU A 25 2.54 -7.16 2.22
N GLY A 26 1.52 -6.92 1.40
CA GLY A 26 0.12 -7.09 1.79
C GLY A 26 -0.46 -5.88 2.52
N ILE A 27 -1.26 -6.14 3.56
CA ILE A 27 -1.91 -5.11 4.38
C ILE A 27 -0.89 -4.57 5.38
N LEU A 28 -0.66 -3.27 5.37
CA LEU A 28 0.24 -2.61 6.31
C LEU A 28 -0.51 -2.02 7.50
N SER A 29 0.05 -2.19 8.69
CA SER A 29 -0.24 -1.28 9.81
C SER A 29 0.47 0.07 9.63
N GLU A 30 0.01 1.08 10.39
CA GLU A 30 0.65 2.41 10.39
C GLU A 30 2.13 2.34 10.80
N GLU A 31 2.45 1.51 11.80
CA GLU A 31 3.83 1.32 12.28
C GLU A 31 4.71 0.69 11.20
N GLN A 32 4.23 -0.38 10.55
CA GLN A 32 5.01 -1.06 9.51
C GLN A 32 5.29 -0.14 8.32
N LYS A 33 4.28 0.66 7.94
CA LYS A 33 4.37 1.66 6.88
C LYS A 33 5.45 2.71 7.19
N GLU A 34 5.46 3.23 8.40
CA GLU A 34 6.44 4.23 8.84
C GLU A 34 7.87 3.66 8.80
N ARG A 35 8.04 2.44 9.32
CA ARG A 35 9.34 1.76 9.32
C ARG A 35 9.86 1.50 7.90
N LEU A 36 9.00 1.11 6.96
CA LEU A 36 9.38 0.94 5.54
C LEU A 36 9.81 2.26 4.90
N LYS A 37 9.11 3.36 5.22
CA LYS A 37 9.46 4.69 4.72
C LYS A 37 10.84 5.12 5.22
N GLN A 38 11.10 4.93 6.52
CA GLN A 38 12.37 5.26 7.16
C GLN A 38 13.53 4.43 6.59
N ALA A 39 13.31 3.15 6.30
CA ALA A 39 14.31 2.27 5.68
C ALA A 39 14.69 2.72 4.24
N GLY A 40 13.88 3.55 3.59
CA GLY A 40 14.15 4.07 2.25
C GLY A 40 13.33 3.43 1.13
N VAL A 41 12.21 2.77 1.45
CA VAL A 41 11.23 2.36 0.43
C VAL A 41 10.65 3.61 -0.23
N ASP A 42 10.59 3.61 -1.57
CA ASP A 42 10.10 4.74 -2.35
C ASP A 42 8.62 4.55 -2.75
N ARG A 43 8.24 3.31 -3.10
CA ARG A 43 6.90 2.96 -3.58
C ARG A 43 6.34 1.75 -2.85
N TYR A 44 5.02 1.66 -2.76
CA TYR A 44 4.35 0.51 -2.20
C TYR A 44 3.26 0.00 -3.14
N ASN A 45 3.36 -1.27 -3.53
CA ASN A 45 2.40 -1.93 -4.39
C ASN A 45 1.31 -2.60 -3.55
N HIS A 46 0.06 -2.17 -3.72
CA HIS A 46 -1.09 -2.81 -3.10
C HIS A 46 -2.33 -2.69 -3.98
N ASN A 47 -2.80 -3.81 -4.53
CA ASN A 47 -3.95 -3.83 -5.44
C ASN A 47 -5.26 -3.85 -4.69
N VAL A 48 -6.28 -3.17 -5.20
CA VAL A 48 -7.68 -3.36 -4.75
C VAL A 48 -8.34 -4.59 -5.39
N ASN A 49 -7.60 -5.30 -6.26
CA ASN A 49 -7.95 -6.55 -6.93
C ASN A 49 -9.09 -6.43 -7.97
N THR A 50 -10.31 -6.09 -7.56
CA THR A 50 -11.50 -6.06 -8.43
C THR A 50 -12.51 -5.02 -7.93
N SER A 51 -13.64 -4.86 -8.62
CA SER A 51 -14.74 -4.00 -8.19
C SER A 51 -15.33 -4.44 -6.84
N ILE A 52 -15.87 -3.48 -6.07
CA ILE A 52 -16.44 -3.75 -4.74
C ILE A 52 -17.52 -4.84 -4.77
N GLY A 53 -18.41 -4.82 -5.77
CA GLY A 53 -19.50 -5.81 -5.91
C GLY A 53 -19.06 -7.21 -6.33
N TYR A 54 -17.81 -7.38 -6.77
CA TYR A 54 -17.24 -8.69 -7.12
C TYR A 54 -16.15 -9.15 -6.15
N HIS A 55 -15.76 -8.32 -5.19
CA HIS A 55 -14.60 -8.57 -4.33
C HIS A 55 -14.76 -9.85 -3.48
N GLU A 56 -15.94 -10.06 -2.90
CA GLU A 56 -16.23 -11.24 -2.06
C GLU A 56 -16.18 -12.57 -2.84
N LYS A 57 -16.36 -12.51 -4.16
CA LYS A 57 -16.20 -13.68 -5.05
C LYS A 57 -14.73 -13.98 -5.36
N VAL A 58 -13.84 -13.03 -5.14
CA VAL A 58 -12.39 -13.16 -5.44
C VAL A 58 -11.58 -13.45 -4.18
N THR A 59 -11.91 -12.82 -3.06
CA THR A 59 -11.19 -13.02 -1.79
C THR A 59 -12.09 -12.76 -0.59
N SER A 60 -11.91 -13.59 0.44
CA SER A 60 -12.69 -13.56 1.69
C SER A 60 -11.84 -13.23 2.92
N THR A 61 -10.51 -13.30 2.83
CA THR A 61 -9.63 -13.05 3.99
C THR A 61 -9.49 -11.57 4.33
N HIS A 62 -9.79 -10.69 3.37
CA HIS A 62 -9.75 -9.24 3.53
C HIS A 62 -10.91 -8.62 2.77
N THR A 63 -11.50 -7.56 3.31
CA THR A 63 -12.58 -6.83 2.63
C THR A 63 -12.00 -5.85 1.61
N TYR A 64 -12.82 -5.42 0.64
CA TYR A 64 -12.45 -4.35 -0.28
C TYR A 64 -11.98 -3.09 0.48
N GLY A 65 -12.69 -2.74 1.55
CA GLY A 65 -12.35 -1.61 2.42
C GLY A 65 -10.98 -1.73 3.08
N HIS A 66 -10.57 -2.92 3.54
CA HIS A 66 -9.21 -3.13 4.06
C HIS A 66 -8.13 -2.79 3.03
N ARG A 67 -8.35 -3.16 1.76
CA ARG A 67 -7.38 -2.93 0.68
C ARG A 67 -7.30 -1.45 0.30
N VAL A 68 -8.45 -0.78 0.17
CA VAL A 68 -8.51 0.67 -0.07
C VAL A 68 -7.82 1.43 1.05
N LYS A 69 -8.11 1.07 2.32
CA LYS A 69 -7.48 1.69 3.48
C LYS A 69 -5.95 1.56 3.45
N THR A 70 -5.39 0.41 3.06
CA THR A 70 -3.94 0.28 2.90
C THR A 70 -3.38 1.23 1.84
N VAL A 71 -4.04 1.37 0.68
CA VAL A 71 -3.61 2.32 -0.36
C VAL A 71 -3.63 3.76 0.15
N GLU A 72 -4.66 4.14 0.89
CA GLU A 72 -4.77 5.48 1.49
C GLU A 72 -3.71 5.71 2.58
N ASN A 73 -3.43 4.72 3.41
CA ASN A 73 -2.38 4.79 4.42
C ASN A 73 -1.01 5.05 3.76
N VAL A 74 -0.69 4.32 2.69
CA VAL A 74 0.52 4.52 1.88
C VAL A 74 0.58 5.93 1.29
N LYS A 75 -0.54 6.43 0.71
CA LYS A 75 -0.61 7.83 0.21
C LYS A 75 -0.24 8.83 1.31
N ARG A 76 -0.78 8.64 2.52
CA ARG A 76 -0.58 9.55 3.66
C ARG A 76 0.85 9.53 4.22
N SER A 77 1.64 8.48 4.03
CA SER A 77 3.05 8.43 4.49
C SER A 77 4.05 9.02 3.50
N GLY A 78 3.59 9.57 2.38
CA GLY A 78 4.49 10.06 1.34
C GLY A 78 5.26 8.94 0.61
N LEU A 79 4.77 7.69 0.69
CA LEU A 79 5.15 6.62 -0.23
C LEU A 79 4.32 6.76 -1.50
N SER A 80 4.90 6.47 -2.67
CA SER A 80 4.13 6.43 -3.91
C SER A 80 3.31 5.12 -3.95
N PRO A 81 1.96 5.17 -3.94
CA PRO A 81 1.14 3.97 -4.01
C PRO A 81 1.01 3.52 -5.46
N MET A 82 1.10 2.22 -5.67
CA MET A 82 0.79 1.59 -6.96
C MET A 82 -0.32 0.57 -6.73
N SER A 83 -1.42 0.70 -7.45
CA SER A 83 -2.59 -0.15 -7.31
C SER A 83 -3.23 -0.36 -8.67
N TYR A 84 -3.65 -1.59 -8.96
CA TYR A 84 -4.43 -1.92 -10.15
C TYR A 84 -5.65 -2.78 -9.80
N THR A 85 -6.64 -2.76 -10.69
CA THR A 85 -7.80 -3.65 -10.72
C THR A 85 -7.70 -4.58 -11.92
N SER A 86 -8.15 -5.83 -11.80
CA SER A 86 -8.18 -6.80 -12.90
C SER A 86 -9.37 -6.62 -13.86
N SER A 87 -10.27 -5.68 -13.57
CA SER A 87 -11.47 -5.41 -14.36
C SER A 87 -11.48 -3.97 -14.88
N THR A 88 -11.98 -3.77 -16.11
CA THR A 88 -12.06 -2.52 -16.88
C THR A 88 -13.06 -1.48 -16.32
N VAL A 89 -13.35 -1.48 -15.02
CA VAL A 89 -14.45 -0.71 -14.45
C VAL A 89 -13.96 0.36 -13.47
N SER A 90 -14.22 1.60 -13.86
CA SER A 90 -14.19 2.88 -13.13
C SER A 90 -12.91 3.23 -12.36
N PRO A 91 -12.40 4.48 -12.49
CA PRO A 91 -11.32 4.95 -11.63
C PRO A 91 -11.69 4.76 -10.16
N MET A 92 -10.66 4.48 -9.35
CA MET A 92 -10.73 4.43 -7.89
C MET A 92 -11.64 5.57 -7.40
N PRO A 93 -12.71 5.31 -6.62
CA PRO A 93 -13.49 6.40 -6.06
C PRO A 93 -12.53 7.27 -5.26
N ILE A 94 -12.41 8.54 -5.65
CA ILE A 94 -11.71 9.53 -4.85
C ILE A 94 -12.56 9.64 -3.59
N MET A 95 -12.12 9.03 -2.49
CA MET A 95 -12.68 9.34 -1.18
C MET A 95 -12.40 10.83 -0.96
N GLN A 96 -13.44 11.64 -1.12
CA GLN A 96 -13.44 13.04 -0.71
C GLN A 96 -13.06 13.04 0.77
N PRO A 97 -12.14 13.91 1.22
CA PRO A 97 -11.86 14.02 2.64
C PRO A 97 -13.18 14.34 3.37
N GLU A 98 -13.48 13.58 4.42
CA GLU A 98 -14.55 13.90 5.36
C GLU A 98 -14.40 15.37 5.80
N PRO A 99 -15.48 16.18 5.80
CA PRO A 99 -15.39 17.56 6.21
C PRO A 99 -14.84 17.63 7.64
N ILE A 100 -13.80 18.43 7.83
CA ILE A 100 -13.31 18.78 9.16
C ILE A 100 -14.43 19.58 9.81
N ILE A 101 -15.24 18.92 10.64
CA ILE A 101 -16.20 19.58 11.53
C ILE A 101 -15.35 20.47 12.44
N ARG A 102 -15.46 21.79 12.23
CA ARG A 102 -14.97 22.81 13.16
C ARG A 102 -15.98 23.02 14.26
#